data_AF-A0A3C1KPS7-F1
#
_entry.id   AF-A0A3C1KPS7-F1
#
_cell.length_a   1.000
_cell.length_b   1.000
_cell.length_c   1.000
_cell.angle_alpha   90.00
_cell.angle_beta   90.00
_cell.angle_gamma   90.00
#
_symmetry.space_group_name_H-M   'P 1'
#
loop_
_entity.id
_entity.type
_entity.pdbx_description
1 polymer ?
#
loop_
_entity_poly.entity_id
_entity_poly.type
_entity_poly.pdbx_seq_one_letter_code
_entity_poly.pdbx_strand_id
1 'polypeptide(L)' 'GPSHRSEQGLLLRDNVFGTLEEDAVRRDLTVNALYYDSASFEVYDHVHGMQDLQRRSVCIIGDPEQRFREDPVR' A
#
# COMPACT_ATOMS: atom_id res chain seq x y z
N GLY A 1 -23.05 -2.78 -10.48
CA GLY A 1 -23.87 -1.68 -11.01
C GLY A 1 -23.09 -0.94 -12.08
N PRO A 2 -23.73 -0.21 -13.00
CA PRO A 2 -23.02 0.39 -14.13
C PRO A 2 -22.13 1.54 -13.64
N SER A 3 -20.87 1.54 -14.07
CA SER A 3 -19.90 2.60 -13.78
C SER A 3 -20.32 3.90 -14.47
N HIS A 4 -20.50 4.97 -13.69
CA HIS A 4 -20.72 6.32 -14.25
C HIS A 4 -19.38 6.86 -14.80
N ARG A 5 -19.37 7.25 -16.08
CA ARG A 5 -18.25 7.98 -16.70
C ARG A 5 -18.53 9.47 -16.62
N SER A 6 -17.54 10.28 -16.24
CA SER A 6 -17.64 11.74 -16.43
C SER A 6 -17.51 12.09 -17.91
N GLU A 7 -17.95 13.29 -18.31
CA GLU A 7 -17.82 13.81 -19.69
C GLU A 7 -16.37 13.86 -20.19
N GLN A 8 -15.37 13.75 -19.29
CA GLN A 8 -13.94 13.68 -19.64
C GLN A 8 -13.37 12.25 -19.68
N GLY A 9 -14.21 11.21 -19.68
CA GLY A 9 -13.75 9.82 -19.81
C GLY A 9 -13.06 9.26 -18.57
N LEU A 10 -13.08 9.98 -17.43
CA LEU A 10 -12.66 9.39 -16.17
C LEU A 10 -13.70 8.35 -15.72
N LEU A 11 -13.22 7.14 -15.50
CA LEU A 11 -13.94 6.13 -14.75
C LEU A 11 -14.06 6.65 -13.31
N LEU A 12 -15.28 6.98 -12.88
CA LEU A 12 -15.61 7.09 -11.46
C LEU A 12 -15.61 5.66 -10.90
N ARG A 13 -14.43 5.04 -10.79
CA ARG A 13 -14.29 3.83 -9.98
C ARG A 13 -14.45 4.28 -8.53
N ASP A 14 -15.29 3.56 -7.81
CA ASP A 14 -15.48 3.70 -6.37
C ASP A 14 -14.12 3.57 -5.67
N ASN A 15 -13.45 4.70 -5.43
CA ASN A 15 -12.29 4.73 -4.57
C ASN A 15 -12.80 4.50 -3.14
N VAL A 16 -12.89 3.24 -2.73
CA VAL A 16 -13.07 2.90 -1.33
C VAL A 16 -11.77 3.26 -0.63
N PHE A 17 -11.73 4.48 -0.08
CA PHE A 17 -10.63 4.95 0.73
C PHE A 17 -10.71 4.26 2.09
N GLY A 18 -9.65 3.54 2.43
CA GLY A 18 -9.44 2.92 3.75
C GLY A 18 -8.56 3.79 4.64
N THR A 19 -8.25 3.29 5.83
CA THR A 19 -7.24 3.89 6.72
C THR A 19 -5.83 3.75 6.13
N LEU A 20 -4.85 4.49 6.66
CA LEU A 20 -3.43 4.32 6.31
C LEU A 20 -2.95 2.88 6.53
N GLU A 21 -3.40 2.25 7.62
CA GLU A 21 -3.10 0.85 7.93
C GLU A 21 -3.67 -0.10 6.87
N GLU A 22 -4.91 0.12 6.44
CA GLU A 22 -5.54 -0.68 5.37
C GLU A 22 -4.85 -0.49 4.01
N ASP A 23 -4.30 0.69 3.70
CA ASP A 23 -3.43 0.87 2.53
C ASP A 23 -2.09 0.14 2.71
N ALA A 24 -1.47 0.26 3.89
CA ALA A 24 -0.16 -0.31 4.18
C ALA A 24 -0.12 -1.82 3.94
N VAL A 25 -1.13 -2.56 4.44
CA VAL A 25 -1.20 -4.03 4.28
C VAL A 25 -1.37 -4.48 2.82
N ARG A 26 -1.88 -3.60 1.94
CA ARG A 26 -2.07 -3.88 0.51
C ARG A 26 -0.82 -3.63 -0.33
N ARG A 27 0.17 -2.88 0.16
CA ARG A 27 1.47 -2.65 -0.51
C ARG A 27 2.29 -3.94 -0.56
N ASP A 28 3.25 -3.99 -1.47
CA ASP A 28 4.04 -5.20 -1.71
C ASP A 28 5.21 -5.36 -0.75
N LEU A 29 5.95 -4.29 -0.49
CA LEU A 29 7.18 -4.30 0.30
C LEU A 29 7.05 -3.42 1.55
N THR A 30 7.59 -3.88 2.68
CA THR A 30 7.50 -3.19 3.99
C THR A 30 8.05 -1.77 3.92
N VAL A 31 9.19 -1.57 3.26
CA VAL A 31 9.82 -0.25 3.07
C VAL A 31 9.01 0.70 2.18
N ASN A 32 8.16 0.16 1.30
CA ASN A 32 7.29 0.96 0.42
C ASN A 32 5.95 1.33 1.07
N ALA A 33 5.73 0.91 2.32
CA ALA A 33 4.54 1.18 3.11
C ALA A 33 4.81 2.11 4.31
N LEU A 34 5.88 2.91 4.22
CA LEU A 34 6.15 4.01 5.15
C LEU A 34 5.42 5.27 4.68
N TYR A 35 4.69 5.91 5.59
CA TYR A 35 3.97 7.15 5.33
C TYR A 35 4.57 8.28 6.14
N TYR A 36 4.72 9.45 5.53
CA TYR A 36 5.29 10.63 6.18
C TYR A 36 4.25 11.75 6.20
N ASP A 37 4.03 12.34 7.37
CA ASP A 37 3.22 13.55 7.51
C ASP A 37 4.13 14.78 7.59
N SER A 38 4.00 15.67 6.62
CA SER A 38 4.75 16.92 6.56
C SER A 38 4.33 17.97 7.59
N ALA A 39 3.15 17.85 8.19
CA ALA A 39 2.66 18.79 9.19
C ALA A 39 3.21 18.47 10.59
N SER A 40 3.18 17.19 10.97
CA SER A 40 3.69 16.71 12.26
C SER A 40 5.16 16.26 12.23
N PHE A 41 5.74 16.08 11.04
CA PHE A 41 7.07 15.48 10.84
C PHE A 41 7.17 14.04 11.36
N GLU A 42 6.05 13.33 11.41
CA GLU A 42 5.97 11.94 11.86
C GLU A 42 6.05 10.95 10.70
N VAL A 43 6.59 9.77 10.99
CA VAL A 43 6.57 8.61 10.09
C VAL A 43 5.64 7.57 10.70
N TYR A 44 4.63 7.15 9.93
CA TYR A 44 3.74 6.06 10.29
C TYR A 44 4.24 4.77 9.64
N ASP A 45 4.44 3.75 10.49
CA ASP A 45 4.89 2.43 10.10
C ASP A 45 3.94 1.36 10.67
N HIS A 46 3.12 0.77 9.79
CA HIS A 46 2.14 -0.25 10.15
C HIS A 46 2.63 -1.68 9.87
N VAL A 47 3.80 -1.85 9.24
CA VAL A 47 4.26 -3.16 8.70
C VAL A 47 5.75 -3.42 8.96
N HIS A 48 6.33 -2.74 9.95
CA HIS A 48 7.74 -2.85 10.35
C HIS A 48 8.75 -2.39 9.26
N GLY A 49 8.32 -1.49 8.37
CA GLY A 49 9.16 -0.94 7.31
C GLY A 49 10.40 -0.22 7.83
N MET A 50 10.34 0.45 8.99
CA MET A 50 11.49 1.12 9.59
C MET A 50 12.54 0.12 10.08
N GLN A 51 12.11 -1.02 10.62
CA GLN A 51 13.01 -2.08 11.07
C GLN A 51 13.73 -2.73 9.88
N ASP A 52 12.99 -3.05 8.82
CA ASP A 52 13.55 -3.64 7.61
C ASP A 52 14.47 -2.68 6.87
N LEU A 53 14.12 -1.39 6.84
CA LEU A 53 14.98 -0.33 6.31
C LEU A 53 16.31 -0.26 7.07
N GLN A 54 16.28 -0.29 8.41
CA GLN A 54 17.50 -0.30 9.24
C GLN A 54 18.36 -1.55 8.97
N ARG A 55 17.73 -2.70 8.74
CA ARG A 55 18.39 -3.96 8.40
C ARG A 55 18.87 -4.01 6.94
N ARG A 56 18.44 -3.07 6.10
CA ARG A 56 18.66 -3.06 4.65
C ARG A 56 18.09 -4.30 3.96
N SER A 57 16.93 -4.75 4.43
CA SER A 57 16.23 -5.93 3.92
C SER A 57 15.05 -5.52 3.05
N VAL A 58 14.78 -6.32 2.01
CA VAL A 58 13.56 -6.21 1.20
C VAL A 58 12.62 -7.32 1.64
N CYS A 59 11.52 -6.96 2.29
CA CYS A 59 10.56 -7.90 2.86
C CYS A 59 9.18 -7.69 2.24
N ILE A 60 8.52 -8.78 1.85
CA ILE A 60 7.14 -8.77 1.36
C ILE A 60 6.18 -8.62 2.53
N ILE A 61 5.12 -7.83 2.33
CA ILE A 61 4.04 -7.67 3.31
C ILE A 61 3.06 -8.85 3.19
N GLY A 62 2.89 -9.59 4.29
CA GLY A 62 2.02 -10.77 4.35
C GLY A 62 2.77 -12.06 3.99
N ASP A 63 2.02 -13.08 3.58
CA ASP A 63 2.58 -14.39 3.22
C ASP A 63 3.14 -14.38 1.78
N PRO A 64 4.45 -14.61 1.56
CA PRO A 64 5.04 -14.54 0.23
C PRO A 64 4.41 -15.51 -0.77
N GLU A 65 4.12 -16.75 -0.39
CA GLU A 65 3.56 -17.75 -1.30
C GLU A 65 2.18 -17.33 -1.82
N GLN A 66 1.33 -16.82 -0.94
CA GLN A 66 0.02 -16.28 -1.32
C GLN A 66 0.19 -15.05 -2.21
N ARG A 67 1.06 -14.10 -1.84
CA ARG A 67 1.22 -12.82 -2.55
C ARG A 67 1.72 -13.02 -3.99
N PHE A 68 2.66 -13.94 -4.21
CA PHE A 68 3.15 -14.30 -5.54
C PHE A 68 2.15 -15.12 -6.35
N ARG A 69 1.28 -15.91 -5.70
CA ARG A 69 0.19 -16.63 -6.39
C ARG A 69 -0.87 -15.66 -6.90
N GLU A 70 -1.17 -14.61 -6.15
CA GLU A 70 -2.11 -13.55 -6.54
C GLU A 70 -1.57 -12.68 -7.68
N ASP A 71 -0.31 -12.27 -7.58
CA ASP A 71 0.39 -11.49 -8.61
C ASP A 71 1.86 -11.94 -8.70
N PRO A 72 2.21 -12.72 -9.74
CA PRO A 72 3.58 -13.23 -9.93
C PRO A 72 4.63 -12.15 -10.21
N VAL A 73 4.24 -10.89 -10.46
CA VAL A 73 5.17 -9.78 -10.80
C VAL A 73 5.60 -8.97 -9.56
N ARG A 74 5.09 -9.31 -8.37
CA ARG A 74 5.46 -8.68 -7.09
C ARG A 74 6.95 -8.79 -6.75
#